data_AF-A0A959NB84-F1
#
_entry.id   AF-A0A959NB84-F1
#
_cell.length_a   1.000
_cell.length_b   1.000
_cell.length_c   1.000
_cell.angle_alpha   90.00
_cell.angle_beta   90.00
_cell.angle_gamma   90.00
#
_symmetry.space_group_name_H-M   'P 1'
#
loop_
_entity.id
_entity.type
_entity.pdbx_description
1 polymer ?
#
loop_
_entity_poly.entity_id
_entity_poly.type
_entity_poly.pdbx_seq_one_letter_code
_entity_poly.pdbx_strand_id
1 'polypeptide(L)'
;MHKNSLLLILVALCILPSIIFSQNKIDISGTWQFKIDSLDVGVSEKWYAQNFNETVNLPGSMAENGKGENISLKTKWTGDIIDSSFFKLPQYEKFRDRNNFKVPFWLQPKKHYQGTAWYKREFEIPSDWANQPIEIFL
;
A
#
# COMPACT_ATOMS: atom_id res chain seq x y z
N MET A 1 62.53 -12.40 -8.52
CA MET A 1 61.67 -11.62 -7.62
C MET A 1 60.60 -10.77 -8.33
N HIS A 2 60.78 -10.36 -9.60
CA HIS A 2 59.79 -9.52 -10.30
C HIS A 2 58.49 -10.22 -10.76
N LYS A 3 58.51 -11.51 -11.12
CA LYS A 3 57.30 -12.24 -11.58
C LYS A 3 56.23 -12.42 -10.48
N ASN A 4 56.65 -12.69 -9.25
CA ASN A 4 55.72 -12.89 -8.13
C ASN A 4 55.12 -11.56 -7.64
N SER A 5 55.86 -10.46 -7.80
CA SER A 5 55.40 -9.11 -7.50
C SER A 5 54.39 -8.60 -8.54
N LEU A 6 54.57 -8.95 -9.83
CA LEU A 6 53.60 -8.65 -10.88
C LEU A 6 52.28 -9.44 -10.72
N LEU A 7 52.38 -10.71 -10.28
CA LEU A 7 51.21 -11.55 -10.00
C LEU A 7 50.38 -11.04 -8.81
N LEU A 8 51.05 -10.55 -7.75
CA LEU A 8 50.39 -9.95 -6.58
C LEU A 8 49.67 -8.64 -6.91
N ILE A 9 50.23 -7.82 -7.80
CA ILE A 9 49.59 -6.58 -8.27
C ILE A 9 48.35 -6.89 -9.14
N LEU A 10 48.41 -7.94 -9.97
CA LEU A 10 47.27 -8.36 -10.80
C LEU A 10 46.11 -8.92 -9.97
N VAL A 11 46.41 -9.66 -8.89
CA VAL A 11 45.40 -10.19 -7.96
C VAL A 11 44.77 -9.06 -7.12
N ALA A 12 45.55 -8.05 -6.72
CA ALA A 12 45.03 -6.88 -6.00
C ALA A 12 44.11 -5.99 -6.88
N LEU A 13 44.38 -5.91 -8.19
CA LEU A 13 43.56 -5.13 -9.14
C LEU A 13 42.23 -5.81 -9.50
N CYS A 14 42.10 -7.12 -9.31
CA CYS A 14 40.86 -7.87 -9.52
C CYS A 14 39.89 -7.83 -8.32
N ILE A 15 40.28 -7.23 -7.18
CA ILE A 15 39.47 -7.23 -5.95
C ILE A 15 38.65 -5.94 -5.77
N LEU A 16 38.88 -4.89 -6.56
CA LEU A 16 38.04 -3.67 -6.56
C LEU A 16 37.93 -3.12 -8.00
N PRO A 17 36.70 -2.99 -8.54
CA PRO A 17 35.67 -2.20 -7.88
C PRO A 17 34.45 -3.03 -7.52
N SER A 18 34.03 -2.92 -6.26
CA SER A 18 32.63 -3.04 -5.89
C SER A 18 31.84 -2.24 -6.91
N ILE A 19 30.94 -2.89 -7.64
CA ILE A 19 30.07 -2.20 -8.57
C ILE A 19 29.28 -1.21 -7.71
N ILE A 20 29.64 0.08 -7.77
CA ILE A 20 28.80 1.15 -7.24
C ILE A 20 27.63 1.21 -8.20
N PHE A 21 26.63 0.36 -7.96
CA PHE A 21 25.32 0.58 -8.53
C PHE A 21 24.82 1.87 -7.90
N SER A 22 24.94 2.98 -8.62
CA SER A 22 24.14 4.16 -8.33
C SER A 22 22.69 3.74 -8.52
N GLN A 23 22.02 3.39 -7.42
CA GLN A 23 20.58 3.22 -7.44
C GLN A 23 20.00 4.62 -7.65
N ASN A 24 19.59 4.90 -8.88
CA ASN A 24 18.86 6.12 -9.23
C ASN A 24 17.36 6.03 -8.88
N LYS A 25 16.98 5.05 -8.06
CA LYS A 25 15.60 4.78 -7.64
C LYS A 25 15.59 4.27 -6.21
N ILE A 26 14.66 4.78 -5.42
CA ILE A 26 14.34 4.29 -4.10
C ILE A 26 12.98 3.59 -4.20
N ASP A 27 12.93 2.31 -3.86
CA ASP A 27 11.65 1.61 -3.72
C ASP A 27 10.95 2.06 -2.44
N ILE A 28 9.77 2.64 -2.59
CA ILE A 28 8.90 3.08 -1.49
C ILE A 28 7.78 2.08 -1.18
N SER A 29 7.85 0.85 -1.72
CA SER A 29 6.98 -0.27 -1.33
C SER A 29 7.31 -0.78 0.08
N GLY A 30 6.31 -1.36 0.76
CA GLY A 30 6.40 -1.84 2.13
C GLY A 30 5.38 -1.18 3.06
N THR A 31 5.74 -1.01 4.32
CA THR A 31 4.84 -0.52 5.37
C THR A 31 4.69 1.00 5.34
N TRP A 32 3.46 1.49 5.30
CA TRP A 32 3.09 2.90 5.39
C TRP A 32 2.23 3.13 6.64
N GLN A 33 2.43 4.25 7.32
CA GLN A 33 1.46 4.75 8.30
C GLN A 33 0.15 5.11 7.58
N PHE A 34 -0.96 4.84 8.23
CA PHE A 34 -2.28 4.92 7.60
C PHE A 34 -3.32 5.51 8.54
N LYS A 35 -4.24 6.31 8.00
CA LYS A 35 -5.40 6.81 8.74
C LYS A 35 -6.58 7.04 7.82
N ILE A 36 -7.76 6.55 8.22
CA ILE A 36 -9.02 6.83 7.53
C ILE A 36 -9.46 8.26 7.87
N ASP A 37 -9.83 9.04 6.86
CA ASP A 37 -10.36 10.40 7.02
C ASP A 37 -11.83 10.44 6.55
N SER A 38 -12.69 9.82 7.34
CA SER A 38 -14.12 9.69 7.02
C SER A 38 -14.89 11.01 7.11
N LEU A 39 -14.30 12.03 7.75
CA LEU A 39 -14.89 13.36 7.92
C LEU A 39 -14.24 14.42 7.03
N ASP A 40 -13.22 14.06 6.25
CA ASP A 40 -12.47 14.94 5.34
C ASP A 40 -11.87 16.16 6.05
N VAL A 41 -11.33 15.96 7.26
CA VAL A 41 -10.78 17.03 8.12
C VAL A 41 -9.25 17.03 8.17
N GLY A 42 -8.59 16.02 7.62
CA GLY A 42 -7.16 15.79 7.83
C GLY A 42 -6.26 16.94 7.35
N VAL A 43 -6.66 17.67 6.31
CA VAL A 43 -5.93 18.88 5.87
C VAL A 43 -6.07 20.00 6.92
N SER A 44 -7.29 20.29 7.37
CA SER A 44 -7.55 21.33 8.37
C SER A 44 -6.88 21.04 9.72
N GLU A 45 -6.82 19.77 10.11
CA GLU A 45 -6.17 19.31 11.34
C GLU A 45 -4.67 18.99 11.16
N LYS A 46 -4.12 19.24 9.96
CA LYS A 46 -2.69 19.09 9.65
C LYS A 46 -2.15 17.69 9.92
N TRP A 47 -2.90 16.65 9.54
CA TRP A 47 -2.52 15.26 9.76
C TRP A 47 -1.21 14.87 9.05
N TYR A 48 -0.81 15.59 8.00
CA TYR A 48 0.52 15.43 7.37
C TYR A 48 1.70 15.63 8.34
N ALA A 49 1.51 16.40 9.42
CA ALA A 49 2.53 16.64 10.45
C ALA A 49 2.40 15.70 11.66
N GLN A 50 1.42 14.80 11.66
CA GLN A 50 1.15 13.88 12.77
C GLN A 50 1.70 12.48 12.47
N ASN A 51 1.77 11.64 13.51
CA ASN A 51 2.05 10.21 13.37
C ASN A 51 0.75 9.41 13.55
N PHE A 52 0.61 8.34 12.78
CA PHE A 52 -0.54 7.43 12.84
C PHE A 52 -0.12 6.09 13.43
N ASN A 53 -1.01 5.48 14.23
CA ASN A 53 -0.75 4.20 14.88
C ASN A 53 -1.06 3.00 13.99
N GLU A 54 -1.91 3.20 12.98
CA GLU A 54 -2.25 2.15 12.03
C GLU A 54 -1.30 2.15 10.85
N THR A 55 -1.14 0.97 10.25
CA THR A 55 -0.32 0.78 9.05
C THR A 55 -1.05 -0.01 7.98
N VAL A 56 -0.52 0.08 6.76
CA VAL A 56 -0.87 -0.73 5.58
C VAL A 56 0.41 -1.10 4.83
N ASN A 57 0.38 -2.19 4.07
CA ASN A 57 1.43 -2.57 3.14
C ASN A 57 1.03 -2.14 1.72
N LEU A 58 1.94 -1.44 1.05
CA LEU A 58 1.81 -1.04 -0.36
C LEU A 58 2.87 -1.76 -1.22
N PRO A 59 2.55 -2.16 -2.46
CA PRO A 59 1.24 -2.04 -3.10
C PRO A 59 0.19 -2.97 -2.46
N GLY A 60 -1.06 -2.51 -2.43
CA GLY A 60 -2.19 -3.22 -1.85
C GLY A 60 -3.36 -2.28 -1.56
N SER A 61 -4.58 -2.76 -1.77
CA SER A 61 -5.79 -1.98 -1.46
C SER A 61 -6.02 -1.89 0.05
N MET A 62 -6.88 -0.94 0.46
CA MET A 62 -7.37 -0.87 1.84
C MET A 62 -8.04 -2.18 2.27
N ALA A 63 -8.84 -2.79 1.38
CA ALA A 63 -9.56 -4.02 1.69
C ALA A 63 -8.60 -5.22 1.92
N GLU A 64 -7.53 -5.32 1.14
CA GLU A 64 -6.47 -6.33 1.35
C GLU A 64 -5.72 -6.13 2.66
N ASN A 65 -5.56 -4.86 3.08
CA ASN A 65 -4.99 -4.49 4.38
C ASN A 65 -6.01 -4.54 5.54
N GLY A 66 -7.23 -5.04 5.30
CA GLY A 66 -8.27 -5.14 6.32
C GLY A 66 -8.81 -3.80 6.82
N LYS A 67 -8.59 -2.72 6.08
CA LYS A 67 -9.05 -1.37 6.41
C LYS A 67 -10.43 -1.08 5.82
N GLY A 68 -11.25 -0.38 6.59
CA GLY A 68 -12.64 -0.05 6.23
C GLY A 68 -13.66 -0.82 7.05
N GLU A 69 -14.92 -0.66 6.66
CA GLU A 69 -16.08 -1.21 7.36
C GLU A 69 -16.40 -2.63 6.91
N ASN A 70 -17.06 -3.39 7.79
CA ASN A 70 -17.62 -4.69 7.39
C ASN A 70 -18.75 -4.49 6.38
N ILE A 71 -18.80 -5.33 5.36
CA ILE A 71 -19.84 -5.28 4.34
C ILE A 71 -21.21 -5.69 4.90
N SER A 72 -22.27 -5.07 4.39
CA SER A 72 -23.66 -5.36 4.77
C SER A 72 -24.64 -4.87 3.71
N LEU A 73 -25.95 -5.05 3.96
CA LEU A 73 -27.01 -4.43 3.16
C LEU A 73 -26.94 -2.90 3.11
N LYS A 74 -26.30 -2.26 4.09
CA LYS A 74 -26.13 -0.79 4.14
C LYS A 74 -24.89 -0.31 3.38
N THR A 75 -24.05 -1.22 2.91
CA THR A 75 -22.86 -0.86 2.13
C THR A 75 -23.31 -0.14 0.86
N LYS A 76 -22.69 1.01 0.58
CA LYS A 76 -22.92 1.78 -0.64
C LYS A 76 -22.15 1.13 -1.78
N TRP A 77 -22.76 0.12 -2.37
CA TRP A 77 -22.20 -0.57 -3.52
C TRP A 77 -22.20 0.33 -4.76
N THR A 78 -21.44 -0.08 -5.78
CA THR A 78 -21.38 0.64 -7.06
C THR A 78 -22.71 0.64 -7.83
N GLY A 79 -23.66 -0.20 -7.44
CA GLY A 79 -25.03 -0.20 -7.94
C GLY A 79 -26.01 -0.70 -6.90
N ASP A 80 -27.29 -0.74 -7.25
CA ASP A 80 -28.34 -1.23 -6.37
C ASP A 80 -28.50 -2.75 -6.44
N ILE A 81 -28.91 -3.36 -5.33
CA ILE A 81 -29.34 -4.76 -5.30
C ILE A 81 -30.81 -4.79 -5.75
N ILE A 82 -31.04 -4.89 -7.06
CA ILE A 82 -32.39 -4.84 -7.67
C ILE A 82 -33.06 -6.24 -7.70
N ASP A 83 -32.29 -7.31 -7.48
CA ASP A 83 -32.82 -8.69 -7.54
C ASP A 83 -33.75 -9.00 -6.36
N SER A 84 -35.06 -8.98 -6.63
CA SER A 84 -36.08 -9.32 -5.62
C SER A 84 -35.94 -10.74 -5.07
N SER A 85 -35.34 -11.65 -5.84
CA SER A 85 -35.11 -13.05 -5.42
C SER A 85 -34.20 -13.10 -4.21
N PHE A 86 -33.16 -12.26 -4.20
CA PHE A 86 -32.22 -12.13 -3.09
C PHE A 86 -32.91 -11.74 -1.78
N PHE A 87 -34.03 -11.01 -1.82
CA PHE A 87 -34.78 -10.57 -0.64
C PHE A 87 -35.94 -11.51 -0.26
N LYS A 88 -36.51 -12.24 -1.22
CA LYS A 88 -37.75 -13.01 -1.00
C LYS A 88 -37.52 -14.51 -0.84
N LEU A 89 -36.52 -15.10 -1.49
CA LEU A 89 -36.37 -16.54 -1.50
C LEU A 89 -35.64 -17.05 -0.23
N PRO A 90 -36.14 -18.09 0.47
CA PRO A 90 -35.56 -18.60 1.72
C PRO A 90 -34.09 -19.02 1.62
N GLN A 91 -33.66 -19.56 0.48
CA GLN A 91 -32.27 -20.00 0.29
C GLN A 91 -31.24 -18.87 0.41
N TYR A 92 -31.65 -17.61 0.23
CA TYR A 92 -30.78 -16.44 0.35
C TYR A 92 -30.78 -15.80 1.74
N GLU A 93 -31.67 -16.23 2.65
CA GLU A 93 -31.82 -15.62 3.97
C GLU A 93 -30.52 -15.63 4.77
N LYS A 94 -29.80 -16.76 4.75
CA LYS A 94 -28.51 -16.92 5.43
C LYS A 94 -27.41 -15.97 4.92
N PHE A 95 -27.56 -15.39 3.74
CA PHE A 95 -26.59 -14.46 3.15
C PHE A 95 -26.91 -12.99 3.43
N ARG A 96 -28.01 -12.71 4.14
CA ARG A 96 -28.35 -11.38 4.65
C ARG A 96 -27.94 -11.20 6.11
N ASP A 97 -27.47 -12.27 6.74
CA ASP A 97 -26.89 -12.23 8.09
C ASP A 97 -25.59 -11.42 8.11
N ARG A 98 -25.32 -10.73 9.23
CA ARG A 98 -24.14 -9.87 9.38
C ARG A 98 -22.82 -10.64 9.30
N ASN A 99 -22.80 -11.90 9.75
CA ASN A 99 -21.59 -12.72 9.80
C ASN A 99 -21.39 -13.56 8.52
N ASN A 100 -22.39 -13.65 7.65
CA ASN A 100 -22.32 -14.37 6.38
C ASN A 100 -22.88 -13.54 5.21
N PHE A 101 -22.70 -12.23 5.27
CA PHE A 101 -23.25 -11.33 4.26
C PHE A 101 -22.63 -11.63 2.90
N LYS A 102 -23.46 -11.97 1.90
CA LYS A 102 -23.01 -12.21 0.51
C LYS A 102 -24.04 -11.71 -0.49
N VAL A 103 -23.58 -11.01 -1.53
CA VAL A 103 -24.44 -10.53 -2.63
C VAL A 103 -24.20 -11.35 -3.91
N PRO A 104 -25.21 -11.90 -4.59
CA PRO A 104 -24.99 -12.87 -5.68
C PRO A 104 -24.16 -12.40 -6.89
N PHE A 105 -24.11 -11.09 -7.17
CA PHE A 105 -23.56 -10.57 -8.44
C PHE A 105 -22.28 -9.73 -8.28
N TRP A 106 -21.85 -9.43 -7.06
CA TRP A 106 -20.64 -8.63 -6.82
C TRP A 106 -19.48 -9.49 -6.33
N LEU A 107 -18.28 -8.94 -6.45
CA LEU A 107 -17.15 -9.43 -5.66
C LEU A 107 -17.50 -9.28 -4.17
N GLN A 108 -16.98 -10.17 -3.34
CA GLN A 108 -17.23 -10.19 -1.90
C GLN A 108 -16.01 -9.62 -1.17
N PRO A 109 -15.75 -8.30 -1.20
CA PRO A 109 -14.60 -7.75 -0.51
C PRO A 109 -14.77 -7.95 1.00
N LYS A 110 -13.67 -8.24 1.70
CA LYS A 110 -13.71 -8.41 3.16
C LYS A 110 -14.10 -7.12 3.89
N LYS A 111 -13.75 -5.98 3.30
CA LYS A 111 -13.99 -4.63 3.84
C LYS A 111 -14.43 -3.69 2.73
N HIS A 112 -15.19 -2.67 3.09
CA HIS A 112 -15.58 -1.61 2.18
C HIS A 112 -15.34 -0.25 2.83
N TYR A 113 -14.73 0.67 2.07
CA TYR A 113 -14.59 2.07 2.44
C TYR A 113 -14.64 2.93 1.19
N GLN A 114 -15.30 4.08 1.31
CA GLN A 114 -15.38 5.10 0.28
C GLN A 114 -15.20 6.45 0.97
N GLY A 115 -14.14 7.16 0.62
CA GLY A 115 -13.78 8.45 1.22
C GLY A 115 -12.27 8.67 1.21
N THR A 116 -11.85 9.75 1.87
CA THR A 116 -10.45 10.14 1.98
C THR A 116 -9.71 9.22 2.95
N ALA A 117 -8.44 8.94 2.67
CA ALA A 117 -7.54 8.23 3.57
C ALA A 117 -6.11 8.75 3.39
N TRP A 118 -5.35 8.76 4.48
CA TRP A 118 -3.97 9.25 4.55
C TRP A 118 -2.99 8.09 4.55
N TYR A 119 -1.94 8.22 3.75
CA TYR A 119 -0.79 7.32 3.69
C TYR A 119 0.46 8.16 3.97
N LYS A 120 1.29 7.74 4.92
CA LYS A 120 2.53 8.44 5.27
C LYS A 120 3.69 7.46 5.37
N ARG A 121 4.81 7.83 4.74
CA ARG A 121 6.09 7.15 4.86
C ARG A 121 7.21 8.17 4.81
N GLU A 122 8.22 7.96 5.64
CA GLU A 122 9.45 8.71 5.65
C GLU A 122 10.55 7.85 5.02
N PHE A 123 11.38 8.46 4.21
CA PHE A 123 12.54 7.83 3.58
C PHE A 123 13.65 8.87 3.45
N GLU A 124 14.90 8.40 3.41
CA GLU A 124 16.06 9.27 3.31
C GLU A 124 16.51 9.37 1.86
N ILE A 125 16.77 10.59 1.41
CA ILE A 125 17.34 10.85 0.08
C ILE A 125 18.87 10.75 0.20
N PRO A 126 19.53 9.89 -0.59
CA PRO A 126 20.98 9.79 -0.63
C PRO A 126 21.65 11.12 -0.96
N SER A 127 22.79 11.41 -0.32
CA SER A 127 23.50 12.68 -0.49
C SER A 127 24.10 12.87 -1.89
N ASP A 128 24.34 11.78 -2.63
CA ASP A 128 24.81 11.78 -4.01
C ASP A 128 23.75 12.25 -5.02
N TRP A 129 22.47 12.35 -4.63
CA TRP A 129 21.40 12.92 -5.44
C TRP A 129 21.31 14.45 -5.34
N ALA A 130 22.21 15.10 -4.58
CA ALA A 130 22.20 16.55 -4.40
C ALA A 130 22.24 17.29 -5.76
N ASN A 131 21.39 18.32 -5.89
CA ASN A 131 21.22 19.14 -7.11
C ASN A 131 20.74 18.38 -8.36
N GLN A 132 20.23 17.15 -8.21
CA GLN A 132 19.58 16.42 -9.30
C GLN A 132 18.05 16.62 -9.24
N PRO A 133 17.35 16.63 -10.38
CA PRO A 133 15.89 16.58 -10.38
C PRO A 133 15.41 15.25 -9.81
N ILE A 134 14.48 15.30 -8.86
CA ILE A 134 13.88 14.13 -8.21
C ILE A 134 12.41 14.07 -8.60
N GLU A 135 11.96 12.88 -9.00
CA GLU A 135 10.56 12.59 -9.32
C GLU A 135 10.04 11.47 -8.42
N ILE A 136 8.79 11.59 -8.00
CA ILE A 136 8.06 10.51 -7.32
C ILE A 136 7.11 9.90 -8.35
N PHE A 137 7.25 8.59 -8.58
CA PHE A 137 6.34 7.83 -9.43
C PHE A 137 5.39 7.00 -8.54
N LEU A 138 4.08 7.15 -8.76
CA LEU A 138 3.01 6.49 -7.99
C LEU A 138 2.13 5.67 -8.93
#